data_AF-A0AAN7AKT8-F1
#
_entry.id   AF-A0AAN7AKT8-F1
#
_cell.length_a   1.000
_cell.length_b   1.000
_cell.length_c   1.000
_cell.angle_alpha   90.00
_cell.angle_beta   90.00
_cell.angle_gamma   90.00
#
_symmetry.space_group_name_H-M   'P 1'
#
loop_
_entity.id
_entity.type
_entity.pdbx_description
1 polymer ?
#
loop_
_entity_poly.entity_id
_entity_poly.type
_entity_poly.pdbx_seq_one_letter_code
_entity_poly.pdbx_strand_id
1 'polypeptide(L)'
;MRSSWAATTVTTMRSRLVLLRQPNVRILQRSFAQTAIARTGLRARPQLPFLSVPTSRAGRVRHMTTERKAQLKYEILQGIKYTGYIWIAGACAIAIWGAIYLESTERKYPTPEDWSFMTRLRFRGGHVARHEPVEGRSTDWIQVGHWIDTTIKRLHDPNIDGAGLKDAPPDCPPGTKDITAKSENWRRGYYEAMMFWAKAAEHMEGWVWDRKRKCTFPPGTMVGPSNPFPKPLPPGFHGAPREEDCELRHDSPNDIYLRILNTVGFTTRQKIEAGLAYASWLEYKGTHGPASIILEDTLSLAASELPSPPLDEKTFTLQNDSPSSTPPSENLLNALTAYATFRARQGDITNALPILVSILQARRALPPPSFDISSSRKGRDQSKGILASTKSFFKFITTPPAYPPPPPDGTAPPVRNPAELCQEAALSLHIGEIMYATSKTAREEGLGWTREAVDVAEEQLHRLNPNLREEKAPREQCRQCLITGLDNWTKMVARLAKEEEARRAERLDSPGGASSTGWFSGLWGPAGGTTEIKAEDTNRWAAEAKVIDERRNRVSDLVEDLRKPSRGFLTWIKV
;
A
#
# COMPACT_ATOMS: atom_id res chain seq x y z
N MET A 1 -30.01 -40.07 -16.16
CA MET A 1 -31.25 -40.81 -15.81
C MET A 1 -31.04 -41.50 -14.46
N ARG A 2 -32.11 -41.62 -13.64
CA ARG A 2 -32.40 -42.63 -12.57
C ARG A 2 -31.18 -43.36 -11.93
N SER A 3 -30.82 -43.07 -10.67
CA SER A 3 -31.28 -43.77 -9.43
C SER A 3 -30.72 -45.21 -9.28
N SER A 4 -30.36 -45.78 -8.12
CA SER A 4 -30.74 -45.48 -6.73
C SER A 4 -29.95 -46.33 -5.68
N TRP A 5 -29.77 -45.82 -4.45
CA TRP A 5 -29.66 -46.56 -3.15
C TRP A 5 -28.35 -47.37 -2.90
N ALA A 6 -27.81 -47.64 -1.70
CA ALA A 6 -28.08 -47.32 -0.27
C ALA A 6 -26.71 -47.33 0.52
N ALA A 7 -26.53 -47.31 1.87
CA ALA A 7 -27.39 -47.17 3.06
C ALA A 7 -26.59 -46.67 4.31
N THR A 8 -27.22 -45.78 5.10
CA THR A 8 -27.35 -45.76 6.58
C THR A 8 -26.19 -46.17 7.53
N THR A 9 -25.79 -45.26 8.43
CA THR A 9 -25.85 -45.48 9.91
C THR A 9 -25.77 -44.16 10.69
N VAL A 10 -26.32 -44.15 11.91
CA VAL A 10 -26.56 -42.95 12.74
C VAL A 10 -25.80 -43.05 14.05
N THR A 11 -25.23 -41.96 14.54
CA THR A 11 -25.01 -41.78 15.99
C THR A 11 -25.20 -40.31 16.38
N THR A 12 -25.78 -40.10 17.57
CA THR A 12 -26.38 -38.82 17.98
C THR A 12 -25.51 -38.07 19.00
N MET A 13 -25.56 -36.73 18.97
CA MET A 13 -25.50 -35.96 20.23
C MET A 13 -26.37 -34.71 20.18
N ARG A 14 -26.90 -34.33 21.35
CA ARG A 14 -28.02 -33.39 21.52
C ARG A 14 -27.55 -31.94 21.60
N SER A 15 -28.16 -31.05 20.81
CA SER A 15 -28.09 -29.59 21.03
C SER A 15 -29.39 -29.07 21.65
N ARG A 16 -29.29 -28.29 22.73
CA ARG A 16 -30.42 -27.56 23.31
C ARG A 16 -30.70 -26.31 22.47
N LEU A 17 -31.84 -26.26 21.79
CA LEU A 17 -32.32 -25.06 21.11
C LEU A 17 -33.18 -24.21 22.06
N VAL A 18 -32.76 -22.96 22.28
CA VAL A 18 -33.58 -21.92 22.90
C VAL A 18 -34.37 -21.23 21.79
N LEU A 19 -35.70 -21.39 21.77
CA LEU A 19 -36.56 -20.74 20.80
C LEU A 19 -36.87 -19.30 21.21
N LEU A 20 -36.25 -18.33 20.52
CA LEU A 20 -36.67 -16.93 20.54
C LEU A 20 -37.87 -16.72 19.61
N ARG A 21 -38.85 -15.96 20.10
CA ARG A 21 -40.20 -15.82 19.54
C ARG A 21 -40.30 -14.59 18.62
N GLN A 22 -40.32 -14.78 17.30
CA GLN A 22 -40.66 -13.70 16.37
C GLN A 22 -42.20 -13.50 16.26
N PRO A 23 -42.70 -12.25 16.27
CA PRO A 23 -44.09 -11.97 15.90
C PRO A 23 -44.22 -11.77 14.38
N ASN A 24 -44.94 -12.69 13.72
CA ASN A 24 -45.32 -12.56 12.32
C ASN A 24 -46.36 -11.44 12.11
N VAL A 25 -46.08 -10.49 11.22
CA VAL A 25 -47.08 -9.56 10.70
C VAL A 25 -47.92 -10.28 9.65
N ARG A 26 -49.20 -10.52 9.95
CA ARG A 26 -50.18 -11.01 8.95
C ARG A 26 -51.14 -9.90 8.57
N ILE A 27 -51.02 -9.43 7.33
CA ILE A 27 -52.02 -8.60 6.66
C ILE A 27 -53.25 -9.47 6.40
N LEU A 28 -54.42 -9.02 6.84
CA LEU A 28 -55.70 -9.63 6.49
C LEU A 28 -56.67 -8.56 5.97
N GLN A 29 -56.84 -8.54 4.66
CA GLN A 29 -58.03 -7.93 4.05
C GLN A 29 -59.25 -8.77 4.43
N ARG A 30 -60.32 -8.11 4.87
CA ARG A 30 -61.68 -8.69 4.93
C ARG A 30 -62.69 -7.70 4.40
N SER A 31 -63.06 -7.88 3.14
CA SER A 31 -64.39 -7.52 2.64
C SER A 31 -65.44 -8.39 3.33
N PHE A 32 -66.56 -7.81 3.76
CA PHE A 32 -67.77 -8.58 4.03
C PHE A 32 -68.99 -7.86 3.48
N ALA A 33 -69.83 -8.61 2.79
CA ALA A 33 -70.99 -8.10 2.07
C ALA A 33 -72.26 -8.06 2.95
N GLN A 34 -73.29 -7.45 2.38
CA GLN A 34 -74.65 -7.27 2.92
C GLN A 34 -75.33 -8.59 3.31
N THR A 35 -76.24 -8.55 4.30
CA THR A 35 -77.53 -9.32 4.32
C THR A 35 -78.39 -8.92 5.54
N ALA A 36 -79.66 -9.35 5.55
CA ALA A 36 -80.75 -8.99 6.49
C ALA A 36 -81.29 -7.55 6.29
N ILE A 37 -82.29 -7.27 5.43
CA ILE A 37 -83.65 -7.83 5.27
C ILE A 37 -84.58 -7.55 6.46
N ALA A 38 -85.45 -6.56 6.23
CA ALA A 38 -86.84 -6.38 6.65
C ALA A 38 -87.35 -6.93 8.00
N ARG A 39 -88.00 -6.05 8.78
CA ARG A 39 -89.31 -6.31 9.39
C ARG A 39 -90.08 -5.02 9.68
N THR A 40 -91.22 -4.88 9.00
CA THR A 40 -92.53 -4.39 9.50
C THR A 40 -92.59 -3.26 10.54
N GLY A 41 -93.34 -2.20 10.23
CA GLY A 41 -93.63 -1.11 11.17
C GLY A 41 -94.71 -1.44 12.23
N LEU A 42 -95.21 -0.37 12.85
CA LEU A 42 -96.35 -0.34 13.80
C LEU A 42 -96.15 -1.01 15.18
N ARG A 43 -95.41 -0.34 16.08
CA ARG A 43 -95.91 0.06 17.43
C ARG A 43 -94.89 0.94 18.15
N ALA A 44 -95.38 1.94 18.88
CA ALA A 44 -94.53 2.92 19.55
C ALA A 44 -93.75 2.32 20.73
N ARG A 45 -92.45 2.59 20.78
CA ARG A 45 -91.63 2.51 22.01
C ARG A 45 -90.66 3.70 21.98
N PRO A 46 -90.64 4.58 23.00
CA PRO A 46 -89.70 5.69 23.03
C PRO A 46 -88.27 5.14 23.14
N GLN A 47 -87.45 5.36 22.10
CA GLN A 47 -86.02 5.07 22.18
C GLN A 47 -85.33 6.21 22.93
N LEU A 48 -84.74 5.87 24.07
CA LEU A 48 -84.03 6.81 24.93
C LEU A 48 -82.66 7.14 24.30
N PRO A 49 -82.33 8.43 24.06
CA PRO A 49 -81.19 8.84 23.24
C PRO A 49 -79.80 8.54 23.83
N PHE A 50 -79.74 7.97 25.04
CA PHE A 50 -78.49 7.60 25.71
C PHE A 50 -78.00 6.17 25.42
N LEU A 51 -78.73 5.37 24.63
CA LEU A 51 -78.28 4.04 24.17
C LEU A 51 -77.97 3.96 22.67
N SER A 52 -78.23 5.02 21.90
CA SER A 52 -77.77 5.12 20.51
C SER A 52 -76.30 5.57 20.47
N VAL A 53 -75.39 4.66 20.15
CA VAL A 53 -73.99 5.01 19.85
C VAL A 53 -73.97 5.94 18.62
N PRO A 54 -73.48 7.18 18.72
CA PRO A 54 -73.48 8.09 17.58
C PRO A 54 -72.46 7.62 16.53
N THR A 55 -72.97 7.11 15.41
CA THR A 55 -72.19 6.74 14.22
C THR A 55 -71.60 7.99 13.57
N SER A 56 -70.41 8.41 14.02
CA SER A 56 -69.77 9.63 13.53
C SER A 56 -69.21 9.48 12.10
N ARG A 57 -70.09 9.56 11.11
CA ARG A 57 -69.76 9.69 9.67
C ARG A 57 -70.36 10.96 9.06
N ALA A 58 -70.03 12.12 9.63
CA ALA A 58 -70.08 13.41 8.94
C ALA A 58 -69.24 14.47 9.70
N GLY A 59 -68.44 15.24 8.99
CA GLY A 59 -68.05 16.62 9.32
C GLY A 59 -67.66 17.00 10.77
N ARG A 60 -66.83 16.23 11.49
CA ARG A 60 -66.34 16.66 12.82
C ARG A 60 -65.20 17.70 12.69
N VAL A 61 -65.55 18.98 12.54
CA VAL A 61 -64.63 20.09 12.87
C VAL A 61 -64.32 19.98 14.37
N ARG A 62 -63.12 19.51 14.72
CA ARG A 62 -62.72 19.28 16.11
C ARG A 62 -62.42 20.62 16.79
N HIS A 63 -63.40 21.21 17.47
CA HIS A 63 -63.16 22.31 18.38
C HIS A 63 -62.13 21.90 19.45
N MET A 64 -61.03 22.65 19.55
CA MET A 64 -60.00 22.44 20.58
C MET A 64 -60.54 22.86 21.94
N THR A 65 -60.86 21.89 22.80
CA THR A 65 -61.09 22.13 24.23
C THR A 65 -59.81 22.71 24.88
N THR A 66 -59.99 23.51 25.93
CA THR A 66 -58.91 24.23 26.63
C THR A 66 -57.84 23.28 27.18
N GLU A 67 -58.25 22.13 27.72
CA GLU A 67 -57.36 21.07 28.21
C GLU A 67 -56.43 20.53 27.11
N ARG A 68 -56.95 20.30 25.90
CA ARG A 68 -56.14 19.86 24.75
C ARG A 68 -55.14 20.91 24.30
N LYS A 69 -55.43 22.20 24.47
CA LYS A 69 -54.44 23.26 24.19
C LYS A 69 -53.30 23.26 25.21
N ALA A 70 -53.58 22.95 26.48
CA ALA A 70 -52.55 22.81 27.51
C ALA A 70 -51.69 21.55 27.28
N GLN A 71 -52.32 20.40 26.99
CA GLN A 71 -51.62 19.16 26.63
C GLN A 71 -50.74 19.33 25.39
N LEU A 72 -51.27 19.90 24.30
CA LEU A 72 -50.50 20.14 23.08
C LEU A 72 -49.31 21.10 23.32
N LYS A 73 -49.48 22.16 24.12
CA LYS A 73 -48.37 23.04 24.51
C LYS A 73 -47.29 22.29 25.30
N TYR A 74 -47.68 21.41 26.23
CA TYR A 74 -46.76 20.59 27.00
C TYR A 74 -46.02 19.58 26.11
N GLU A 75 -46.73 18.88 25.23
CA GLU A 75 -46.16 17.93 24.25
C GLU A 75 -45.18 18.63 23.29
N ILE A 76 -45.51 19.82 22.78
CA ILE A 76 -44.61 20.61 21.93
C ILE A 76 -43.36 21.06 22.70
N LEU A 77 -43.52 21.59 23.92
CA LEU A 77 -42.38 22.01 24.77
C LEU A 77 -41.47 20.82 25.10
N GLN A 78 -42.05 19.66 25.38
CA GLN A 78 -41.31 18.43 25.67
C GLN A 78 -40.63 17.88 24.41
N GLY A 79 -41.28 17.96 23.25
CA GLY A 79 -40.70 17.64 21.95
C GLY A 79 -39.49 18.52 21.62
N ILE A 80 -39.59 19.83 21.80
CA ILE A 80 -38.47 20.78 21.59
C ILE A 80 -37.30 20.43 22.52
N LYS A 81 -37.54 20.14 23.81
CA LYS A 81 -36.50 19.72 24.75
C LYS A 81 -35.78 18.46 24.30
N TYR A 82 -36.51 17.40 23.95
CA TYR A 82 -35.89 16.15 23.48
C TYR A 82 -35.18 16.31 22.13
N THR A 83 -35.74 17.11 21.22
CA THR A 83 -35.07 17.44 19.95
C THR A 83 -33.76 18.17 20.20
N GLY A 84 -33.73 19.13 21.13
CA GLY A 84 -32.51 19.81 21.59
C GLY A 84 -31.48 18.84 22.17
N TYR A 85 -31.89 17.92 23.05
CA TYR A 85 -30.99 16.89 23.59
C TYR A 85 -30.45 15.95 22.51
N ILE A 86 -31.24 15.58 21.51
CA ILE A 86 -30.79 14.75 20.38
C ILE A 86 -29.75 15.50 19.52
N TRP A 87 -29.96 16.79 19.23
CA TRP A 87 -28.98 17.60 18.50
C TRP A 87 -27.68 17.78 19.27
N ILE A 88 -27.75 18.03 20.59
CA ILE A 88 -26.57 18.15 21.45
C ILE A 88 -25.83 16.80 21.51
N ALA A 89 -26.53 15.69 21.72
CA ALA A 89 -25.93 14.35 21.74
C ALA A 89 -25.30 13.99 20.39
N GLY A 90 -25.94 14.34 19.27
CA GLY A 90 -25.41 14.17 17.92
C GLY A 90 -24.15 14.99 17.67
N ALA A 91 -24.15 16.27 18.06
CA ALA A 91 -22.98 17.14 17.97
C ALA A 91 -21.80 16.63 18.82
N CYS A 92 -22.06 16.19 20.05
CA CYS A 92 -21.07 15.55 20.91
C CYS A 92 -20.53 14.25 20.30
N ALA A 93 -21.39 13.40 19.72
CA ALA A 93 -20.96 12.16 19.07
C ALA A 93 -20.07 12.43 17.85
N ILE A 94 -20.39 13.44 17.02
CA ILE A 94 -19.57 13.88 15.89
C ILE A 94 -18.23 14.44 16.38
N ALA A 95 -18.22 15.25 17.44
CA ALA A 95 -16.99 15.79 18.03
C ALA A 95 -16.08 14.69 18.61
N ILE A 96 -16.64 13.71 19.32
CA ILE A 96 -15.92 12.54 19.84
C ILE A 96 -15.35 11.70 18.69
N TRP A 97 -16.14 11.43 17.65
CA TRP A 97 -15.68 10.70 16.47
C TRP A 97 -14.54 11.44 15.74
N GLY A 98 -14.68 12.76 15.57
CA GLY A 98 -13.64 13.62 15.00
C GLY A 98 -12.35 13.62 15.82
N ALA A 99 -12.44 13.69 17.15
CA ALA A 99 -11.28 13.62 18.04
C ALA A 99 -10.56 12.27 17.95
N ILE A 100 -11.31 11.16 17.97
CA ILE A 100 -10.75 9.80 17.80
C ILE A 100 -10.11 9.65 16.42
N TYR A 101 -10.70 10.23 15.38
CA TYR A 101 -10.16 10.22 14.02
C TYR A 101 -8.84 11.01 13.94
N LEU A 102 -8.80 12.23 14.49
CA LEU A 102 -7.58 13.06 14.54
C LEU A 102 -6.44 12.32 15.28
N GLU A 103 -6.70 11.81 16.48
CA GLU A 103 -5.74 11.03 17.28
C GLU A 103 -5.23 9.78 16.54
N SER A 104 -6.14 9.06 15.87
CA SER A 104 -5.81 7.91 15.03
C SER A 104 -4.91 8.29 13.85
N THR A 105 -5.19 9.41 13.17
CA THR A 105 -4.34 9.91 12.08
C THR A 105 -2.99 10.44 12.59
N GLU A 106 -2.93 11.04 13.78
CA GLU A 106 -1.66 11.51 14.40
C GLU A 106 -0.72 10.34 14.70
N ARG A 107 -1.25 9.21 15.17
CA ARG A 107 -0.46 8.01 15.47
C ARG A 107 -0.04 7.22 14.23
N LYS A 108 -0.76 7.36 13.11
CA LYS A 108 -0.40 6.78 11.80
C LYS A 108 0.64 7.62 11.08
N TYR A 109 0.42 8.94 11.04
CA TYR A 109 1.21 9.93 10.34
C TYR A 109 1.63 11.01 11.35
N PRO A 110 2.69 10.74 12.15
CA PRO A 110 3.17 11.68 13.15
C PRO A 110 3.68 12.95 12.46
N THR A 111 3.41 14.11 13.08
CA THR A 111 3.81 15.42 12.56
C THR A 111 4.56 16.21 13.62
N PRO A 112 5.54 17.06 13.26
CA PRO A 112 6.27 17.86 14.23
C PRO A 112 5.34 18.73 15.09
N GLU A 113 5.60 18.79 16.39
CA GLU A 113 4.85 19.65 17.33
C GLU A 113 5.01 21.14 16.99
N ASP A 114 6.19 21.50 16.44
CA ASP A 114 6.57 22.84 15.97
C ASP A 114 5.68 23.40 14.86
N TRP A 115 4.86 22.56 14.22
CA TRP A 115 3.93 23.00 13.18
C TRP A 115 2.60 23.46 13.78
N SER A 116 2.03 24.52 13.21
CA SER A 116 0.66 24.93 13.50
C SER A 116 -0.34 23.79 13.22
N PHE A 117 -1.38 23.71 14.05
CA PHE A 117 -2.39 22.64 13.98
C PHE A 117 -2.97 22.43 12.57
N MET A 118 -3.21 23.52 11.83
CA MET A 118 -3.76 23.45 10.48
C MET A 118 -2.77 22.89 9.44
N THR A 119 -1.46 23.14 9.60
CA THR A 119 -0.42 22.52 8.75
C THR A 119 -0.34 21.02 9.02
N ARG A 120 -0.35 20.62 10.31
CA ARG A 120 -0.46 19.21 10.70
C ARG A 120 -1.71 18.53 10.19
N LEU A 121 -2.86 19.22 10.19
CA LEU A 121 -4.12 18.66 9.68
C LEU A 121 -4.08 18.46 8.16
N ARG A 122 -3.57 19.43 7.40
CA ARG A 122 -3.45 19.36 5.93
C ARG A 122 -2.50 18.25 5.49
N PHE A 123 -1.32 18.17 6.11
CA PHE A 123 -0.34 17.12 5.82
C PHE A 123 -0.92 15.71 6.07
N ARG A 124 -1.54 15.50 7.23
CA ARG A 124 -2.24 14.23 7.55
C ARG A 124 -3.40 13.94 6.59
N GLY A 125 -4.18 14.96 6.21
CA GLY A 125 -5.24 14.84 5.21
C GLY A 125 -4.72 14.39 3.85
N GLY A 126 -3.55 14.89 3.42
CA GLY A 126 -2.86 14.42 2.23
C GLY A 126 -2.44 12.95 2.33
N HIS A 127 -1.82 12.53 3.44
CA HIS A 127 -1.44 11.13 3.64
C HIS A 127 -2.65 10.18 3.67
N VAL A 128 -3.75 10.57 4.31
CA VAL A 128 -5.00 9.80 4.26
C VAL A 128 -5.51 9.68 2.81
N ALA A 129 -5.58 10.77 2.06
CA ALA A 129 -6.04 10.75 0.67
C ALA A 129 -5.15 9.87 -0.25
N ARG A 130 -3.86 9.74 0.06
CA ARG A 130 -2.89 8.89 -0.67
C ARG A 130 -2.92 7.41 -0.25
N HIS A 131 -3.07 7.10 1.03
CA HIS A 131 -2.88 5.73 1.55
C HIS A 131 -4.17 5.04 1.98
N GLU A 132 -5.23 5.79 2.25
CA GLU A 132 -6.55 5.27 2.65
C GLU A 132 -7.66 5.82 1.72
N PRO A 133 -7.59 5.58 0.40
CA PRO A 133 -8.66 5.95 -0.52
C PRO A 133 -9.94 5.16 -0.20
N VAL A 134 -11.08 5.71 -0.61
CA VAL A 134 -12.39 5.04 -0.46
C VAL A 134 -12.38 3.71 -1.19
N GLU A 135 -12.89 2.65 -0.54
CA GLU A 135 -12.93 1.29 -1.08
C GLU A 135 -13.47 1.26 -2.52
N GLY A 136 -12.71 0.62 -3.42
CA GLY A 136 -13.05 0.54 -4.85
C GLY A 136 -12.70 1.76 -5.70
N ARG A 137 -12.03 2.79 -5.15
CA ARG A 137 -11.50 3.94 -5.90
C ARG A 137 -9.98 4.00 -5.86
N SER A 138 -9.37 4.48 -6.95
CA SER A 138 -7.97 4.88 -6.98
C SER A 138 -7.74 6.15 -6.14
N THR A 139 -6.49 6.43 -5.81
CA THR A 139 -6.07 7.64 -5.09
C THR A 139 -6.37 8.90 -5.91
N ASP A 140 -7.07 9.87 -5.30
CA ASP A 140 -7.34 11.16 -5.93
C ASP A 140 -6.10 12.07 -5.80
N TRP A 141 -5.26 12.07 -6.83
CA TRP A 141 -4.06 12.89 -6.88
C TRP A 141 -4.34 14.40 -6.93
N ILE A 142 -5.53 14.83 -7.37
CA ILE A 142 -5.94 16.25 -7.33
C ILE A 142 -6.13 16.67 -5.87
N GLN A 143 -6.81 15.84 -5.07
CA GLN A 143 -7.00 16.09 -3.65
C GLN A 143 -5.67 16.04 -2.89
N VAL A 144 -4.83 15.04 -3.17
CA VAL A 144 -3.49 14.92 -2.58
C VAL A 144 -2.63 16.17 -2.90
N GLY A 145 -2.57 16.57 -4.17
CA GLY A 145 -1.86 17.75 -4.64
C GLY A 145 -2.33 19.03 -3.94
N HIS A 146 -3.65 19.21 -3.77
CA HIS A 146 -4.20 20.33 -3.03
C HIS A 146 -3.79 20.35 -1.55
N TRP A 147 -3.85 19.21 -0.85
CA TRP A 147 -3.43 19.14 0.55
C TRP A 147 -1.95 19.43 0.74
N ILE A 148 -1.07 18.93 -0.14
CA ILE A 148 0.37 19.15 0.01
C ILE A 148 0.77 20.58 -0.40
N ASP A 149 0.24 21.15 -1.49
CA ASP A 149 0.50 22.55 -1.86
C ASP A 149 0.09 23.52 -0.74
N THR A 150 -1.07 23.26 -0.12
CA THR A 150 -1.58 24.09 0.98
C THR A 150 -0.88 23.84 2.31
N THR A 151 -0.01 22.83 2.38
CA THR A 151 0.94 22.57 3.47
C THR A 151 2.26 23.29 3.20
N ILE A 152 2.87 23.07 2.02
CA ILE A 152 4.13 23.71 1.60
C ILE A 152 4.02 25.24 1.64
N LYS A 153 2.92 25.82 1.13
CA LYS A 153 2.68 27.27 1.23
C LYS A 153 2.75 27.79 2.66
N ARG A 154 2.10 27.10 3.63
CA ARG A 154 2.14 27.47 5.05
C ARG A 154 3.50 27.29 5.71
N LEU A 155 4.28 26.31 5.25
CA LEU A 155 5.65 26.07 5.69
C LEU A 155 6.61 27.11 5.14
N HIS A 156 6.32 27.71 3.97
CA HIS A 156 7.10 28.81 3.38
C HIS A 156 6.62 30.20 3.84
N ASP A 157 5.37 30.33 4.30
CA ASP A 157 4.78 31.59 4.77
C ASP A 157 5.54 32.11 6.03
N PRO A 158 6.26 33.26 5.97
CA PRO A 158 7.07 33.76 7.08
C PRO A 158 6.23 34.21 8.28
N ASN A 159 4.94 34.49 8.06
CA ASN A 159 3.99 34.91 9.08
C ASN A 159 3.36 33.72 9.86
N ILE A 160 3.69 32.48 9.49
CA ILE A 160 3.07 31.26 10.04
C ILE A 160 4.18 30.27 10.45
N ASP A 161 4.31 29.12 9.78
CA ASP A 161 5.28 28.09 10.15
C ASP A 161 6.66 28.35 9.52
N GLY A 162 6.73 29.21 8.51
CA GLY A 162 7.96 29.65 7.84
C GLY A 162 8.74 30.75 8.58
N ALA A 163 8.30 31.18 9.77
CA ALA A 163 9.00 32.20 10.56
C ALA A 163 10.48 31.83 10.79
N GLY A 164 11.40 32.69 10.34
CA GLY A 164 12.85 32.46 10.44
C GLY A 164 13.47 31.63 9.31
N LEU A 165 12.72 31.24 8.27
CA LEU A 165 13.31 30.73 7.03
C LEU A 165 14.03 31.85 6.27
N LYS A 166 15.12 31.47 5.60
CA LYS A 166 15.82 32.31 4.62
C LYS A 166 15.72 31.67 3.24
N ASP A 167 15.79 32.48 2.20
CA ASP A 167 16.04 31.98 0.86
C ASP A 167 17.50 31.53 0.75
N ALA A 168 17.74 30.47 -0.04
CA ALA A 168 19.08 29.96 -0.30
C ALA A 168 19.92 30.95 -1.14
N PRO A 169 21.25 30.76 -1.24
CA PRO A 169 22.11 31.56 -2.12
C PRO A 169 21.62 31.59 -3.59
N PRO A 170 21.97 32.64 -4.36
CA PRO A 170 21.48 32.81 -5.74
C PRO A 170 21.95 31.71 -6.71
N ASP A 171 22.95 30.93 -6.34
CA ASP A 171 23.44 29.77 -7.10
C ASP A 171 22.49 28.56 -7.01
N CYS A 172 21.52 28.58 -6.08
CA CYS A 172 20.54 27.50 -5.91
C CYS A 172 19.26 27.74 -6.76
N PRO A 173 18.51 26.68 -7.10
CA PRO A 173 17.25 26.80 -7.84
C PRO A 173 16.25 27.76 -7.16
N PRO A 174 15.46 28.55 -7.93
CA PRO A 174 14.53 29.52 -7.38
C PRO A 174 13.50 28.86 -6.47
N GLY A 175 13.32 29.42 -5.27
CA GLY A 175 12.45 28.88 -4.23
C GLY A 175 13.10 27.87 -3.26
N THR A 176 14.39 27.57 -3.43
CA THR A 176 15.16 26.81 -2.42
C THR A 176 15.27 27.60 -1.13
N LYS A 177 15.14 26.93 0.02
CA LYS A 177 15.18 27.54 1.36
C LYS A 177 16.39 27.04 2.15
N ASP A 178 16.92 27.89 3.02
CA ASP A 178 17.82 27.47 4.10
C ASP A 178 16.97 27.20 5.36
N ILE A 179 17.05 25.96 5.85
CA ILE A 179 16.28 25.46 6.99
C ILE A 179 17.16 25.25 8.24
N THR A 180 18.45 25.60 8.20
CA THR A 180 19.41 25.38 9.31
C THR A 180 18.98 25.99 10.64
N ALA A 181 18.27 27.12 10.61
CA ALA A 181 17.75 27.80 11.80
C ALA A 181 16.56 27.10 12.47
N LYS A 182 16.02 26.01 11.89
CA LYS A 182 14.85 25.29 12.40
C LYS A 182 15.23 24.08 13.25
N SER A 183 14.33 23.73 14.18
CA SER A 183 14.43 22.50 14.98
C SER A 183 14.59 21.26 14.09
N GLU A 184 15.22 20.22 14.63
CA GLU A 184 15.42 18.97 13.87
C GLU A 184 14.09 18.31 13.48
N ASN A 185 13.11 18.29 14.39
CA ASN A 185 11.77 17.77 14.12
C ASN A 185 11.10 18.53 12.96
N TRP A 186 11.16 19.87 12.96
CA TRP A 186 10.64 20.69 11.86
C TRP A 186 11.35 20.36 10.55
N ARG A 187 12.69 20.22 10.56
CA ARG A 187 13.48 19.87 9.36
C ARG A 187 13.13 18.49 8.80
N ARG A 188 12.91 17.47 9.66
CA ARG A 188 12.48 16.12 9.23
C ARG A 188 11.07 16.14 8.63
N GLY A 189 10.10 16.78 9.28
CA GLY A 189 8.76 16.93 8.70
C GLY A 189 8.76 17.74 7.39
N TYR A 190 9.64 18.74 7.27
CA TYR A 190 9.81 19.51 6.04
C TYR A 190 10.38 18.66 4.90
N TYR A 191 11.37 17.80 5.18
CA TYR A 191 11.86 16.79 4.23
C TYR A 191 10.73 15.85 3.77
N GLU A 192 9.97 15.27 4.71
CA GLU A 192 8.83 14.40 4.40
C GLU A 192 7.78 15.12 3.54
N ALA A 193 7.47 16.39 3.84
CA ALA A 193 6.56 17.20 3.06
C ALA A 193 7.09 17.52 1.66
N MET A 194 8.37 17.84 1.51
CA MET A 194 8.98 18.09 0.20
C MET A 194 9.04 16.82 -0.66
N MET A 195 9.41 15.67 -0.09
CA MET A 195 9.38 14.38 -0.78
C MET A 195 7.96 13.95 -1.16
N PHE A 196 6.97 14.23 -0.30
CA PHE A 196 5.57 14.03 -0.64
C PHE A 196 5.08 14.99 -1.73
N TRP A 197 5.56 16.24 -1.74
CA TRP A 197 5.23 17.23 -2.77
C TRP A 197 5.80 16.84 -4.13
N ALA A 198 7.07 16.40 -4.18
CA ALA A 198 7.69 15.86 -5.38
C ALA A 198 6.86 14.69 -5.93
N LYS A 199 6.54 13.69 -5.08
CA LYS A 199 5.70 12.54 -5.44
C LYS A 199 4.30 12.93 -5.96
N ALA A 200 3.69 13.96 -5.36
CA ALA A 200 2.40 14.46 -5.84
C ALA A 200 2.54 15.11 -7.23
N ALA A 201 3.63 15.86 -7.47
CA ALA A 201 3.93 16.44 -8.77
C ALA A 201 4.25 15.38 -9.85
N GLU A 202 4.91 14.27 -9.51
CA GLU A 202 5.14 13.14 -10.43
C GLU A 202 3.82 12.62 -11.03
N HIS A 203 2.82 12.39 -10.17
CA HIS A 203 1.51 11.88 -10.58
C HIS A 203 0.60 12.96 -11.20
N MET A 204 0.89 14.23 -10.93
CA MET A 204 0.17 15.40 -11.46
C MET A 204 0.93 16.12 -12.59
N GLU A 205 1.91 15.47 -13.21
CA GLU A 205 2.73 16.07 -14.25
C GLU A 205 1.89 16.44 -15.49
N GLY A 206 2.07 17.66 -16.00
CA GLY A 206 1.31 18.18 -17.13
C GLY A 206 -0.18 18.44 -16.85
N TRP A 207 -0.65 18.29 -15.60
CA TRP A 207 -1.99 18.72 -15.23
C TRP A 207 -2.08 20.25 -15.19
N VAL A 208 -3.27 20.75 -15.52
CA VAL A 208 -3.48 22.15 -15.87
C VAL A 208 -4.56 22.77 -14.98
N TRP A 209 -4.31 23.96 -14.45
CA TRP A 209 -5.25 24.76 -13.70
C TRP A 209 -5.89 25.83 -14.60
N ASP A 210 -7.21 25.82 -14.70
CA ASP A 210 -7.99 26.86 -15.40
C ASP A 210 -8.24 28.05 -14.46
N ARG A 211 -7.66 29.21 -14.78
CA ARG A 211 -7.79 30.45 -13.99
C ARG A 211 -9.23 30.93 -13.87
N LYS A 212 -10.05 30.77 -14.92
CA LYS A 212 -11.43 31.28 -14.99
C LYS A 212 -12.39 30.36 -14.23
N ARG A 213 -12.29 29.04 -14.45
CA ARG A 213 -13.20 28.05 -13.84
C ARG A 213 -12.75 27.57 -12.46
N LYS A 214 -11.49 27.78 -12.09
CA LYS A 214 -10.87 27.28 -10.84
C LYS A 214 -11.01 25.77 -10.70
N CYS A 215 -10.77 25.06 -11.80
CA CYS A 215 -10.80 23.60 -11.89
C CYS A 215 -9.46 23.10 -12.45
N THR A 216 -9.07 21.89 -12.03
CA THR A 216 -7.89 21.22 -12.59
C THR A 216 -8.34 20.26 -13.69
N PHE A 217 -7.65 20.27 -14.82
CA PHE A 217 -7.88 19.43 -15.99
C PHE A 217 -6.66 18.52 -16.27
N PRO A 218 -6.88 17.29 -16.77
CA PRO A 218 -5.78 16.37 -17.07
C PRO A 218 -5.02 16.76 -18.35
N PRO A 219 -3.76 16.33 -18.50
CA PRO A 219 -2.89 16.70 -19.63
C PRO A 219 -3.49 16.40 -21.01
N GLY A 220 -3.36 17.36 -21.92
CA GLY A 220 -3.80 17.23 -23.32
C GLY A 220 -5.32 17.37 -23.54
N THR A 221 -6.07 17.86 -22.56
CA THR A 221 -7.51 18.18 -22.71
C THR A 221 -7.82 19.66 -22.98
N MET A 222 -6.81 20.53 -22.85
CA MET A 222 -6.88 21.94 -23.23
C MET A 222 -6.97 22.12 -24.76
N VAL A 223 -7.85 23.01 -25.21
CA VAL A 223 -7.95 23.45 -26.62
C VAL A 223 -7.02 24.64 -26.82
N GLY A 224 -6.14 24.56 -27.81
CA GLY A 224 -5.26 25.68 -28.14
C GLY A 224 -4.44 25.45 -29.41
N PRO A 225 -3.63 26.43 -29.83
CA PRO A 225 -2.72 26.28 -30.97
C PRO A 225 -1.73 25.12 -30.82
N SER A 226 -1.31 24.75 -29.60
CA SER A 226 -0.42 23.58 -29.38
C SER A 226 -1.17 22.25 -29.51
N ASN A 227 -2.49 22.26 -29.32
CA ASN A 227 -3.33 21.07 -29.23
C ASN A 227 -4.73 21.34 -29.85
N PRO A 228 -4.85 21.34 -31.19
CA PRO A 228 -6.11 21.63 -31.88
C PRO A 228 -7.15 20.52 -31.70
N PHE A 229 -6.73 19.29 -31.38
CA PHE A 229 -7.60 18.13 -31.18
C PHE A 229 -7.41 17.55 -29.76
N PRO A 230 -8.05 18.16 -28.74
CA PRO A 230 -7.89 17.71 -27.36
C PRO A 230 -8.42 16.29 -27.15
N LYS A 231 -7.84 15.59 -26.17
CA LYS A 231 -8.39 14.32 -25.68
C LYS A 231 -9.82 14.55 -25.12
N PRO A 232 -10.75 13.60 -25.30
CA PRO A 232 -12.08 13.70 -24.72
C PRO A 232 -11.99 13.79 -23.20
N LEU A 233 -12.82 14.66 -22.62
CA LEU A 233 -12.85 14.83 -21.17
C LEU A 233 -13.46 13.62 -20.47
N PRO A 234 -12.98 13.27 -19.26
CA PRO A 234 -13.66 12.31 -18.41
C PRO A 234 -15.07 12.82 -18.01
N PRO A 235 -16.00 11.91 -17.66
CA PRO A 235 -17.38 12.27 -17.33
C PRO A 235 -17.44 13.19 -16.10
N GLY A 236 -18.23 14.26 -16.20
CA GLY A 236 -18.44 15.25 -15.12
C GLY A 236 -17.86 16.64 -15.38
N PHE A 237 -17.06 16.84 -16.43
CA PHE A 237 -16.51 18.14 -16.80
C PHE A 237 -17.37 18.90 -17.82
N HIS A 238 -17.56 20.20 -17.62
CA HIS A 238 -18.45 21.06 -18.43
C HIS A 238 -17.81 21.59 -19.75
N GLY A 239 -16.97 20.78 -20.39
CA GLY A 239 -16.28 21.11 -21.66
C GLY A 239 -14.82 21.56 -21.49
N ALA A 240 -14.05 21.50 -22.58
CA ALA A 240 -12.59 21.73 -22.55
C ALA A 240 -12.23 23.17 -22.12
N PRO A 241 -11.14 23.37 -21.37
CA PRO A 241 -10.58 24.69 -21.11
C PRO A 241 -9.76 25.17 -22.31
N ARG A 242 -9.48 26.48 -22.37
CA ARG A 242 -8.60 27.08 -23.38
C ARG A 242 -7.16 27.17 -22.86
N GLU A 243 -6.20 26.93 -23.74
CA GLU A 243 -4.76 27.06 -23.47
C GLU A 243 -4.38 28.44 -22.92
N GLU A 244 -4.99 29.52 -23.42
CA GLU A 244 -4.74 30.91 -22.97
C GLU A 244 -5.13 31.18 -21.50
N ASP A 245 -6.04 30.39 -20.93
CA ASP A 245 -6.60 30.54 -19.58
C ASP A 245 -5.95 29.61 -18.55
N CYS A 246 -4.94 28.86 -19.00
CA CYS A 246 -4.46 27.65 -18.36
C CYS A 246 -3.00 27.79 -17.89
N GLU A 247 -2.72 27.31 -16.68
CA GLU A 247 -1.36 27.21 -16.12
C GLU A 247 -1.05 25.78 -15.71
N LEU A 248 0.23 25.43 -15.56
CA LEU A 248 0.60 24.18 -14.90
C LEU A 248 0.10 24.18 -13.45
N ARG A 249 -0.54 23.09 -13.03
CA ARG A 249 -1.13 22.99 -11.69
C ARG A 249 -0.06 22.87 -10.60
N HIS A 250 1.07 22.24 -10.90
CA HIS A 250 2.22 22.05 -10.03
C HIS A 250 3.50 22.43 -10.78
N ASP A 251 4.52 22.83 -10.03
CA ASP A 251 5.89 22.97 -10.52
C ASP A 251 6.40 21.64 -11.10
N SER A 252 7.43 21.68 -11.96
CA SER A 252 7.96 20.43 -12.51
C SER A 252 8.59 19.57 -11.40
N PRO A 253 8.44 18.22 -11.44
CA PRO A 253 9.06 17.35 -10.43
C PRO A 253 10.57 17.54 -10.36
N ASN A 254 11.19 17.81 -11.51
CA ASN A 254 12.60 18.17 -11.66
C ASN A 254 13.01 19.35 -10.77
N ASP A 255 12.27 20.47 -10.82
CA ASP A 255 12.59 21.67 -10.03
C ASP A 255 12.40 21.41 -8.53
N ILE A 256 11.39 20.61 -8.16
CA ILE A 256 11.16 20.22 -6.76
C ILE A 256 12.30 19.34 -6.23
N TYR A 257 12.74 18.33 -6.99
CA TYR A 257 13.87 17.49 -6.60
C TYR A 257 15.19 18.28 -6.51
N LEU A 258 15.47 19.16 -7.47
CA LEU A 258 16.64 20.03 -7.42
C LEU A 258 16.61 20.99 -6.22
N ARG A 259 15.44 21.53 -5.84
CA ARG A 259 15.29 22.29 -4.59
C ARG A 259 15.57 21.42 -3.35
N ILE A 260 15.17 20.15 -3.33
CA ILE A 260 15.43 19.25 -2.21
C ILE A 260 16.94 19.00 -2.05
N LEU A 261 17.63 18.63 -3.13
CA LEU A 261 19.08 18.36 -3.11
C LEU A 261 19.89 19.59 -2.67
N ASN A 262 19.49 20.78 -3.12
CA ASN A 262 20.15 22.05 -2.81
C ASN A 262 19.70 22.70 -1.49
N THR A 263 18.68 22.18 -0.80
CA THR A 263 18.25 22.72 0.49
C THR A 263 19.34 22.55 1.54
N VAL A 264 19.69 23.67 2.21
CA VAL A 264 20.72 23.71 3.24
C VAL A 264 20.09 23.35 4.59
N GLY A 265 20.62 22.32 5.26
CA GLY A 265 20.15 21.85 6.57
C GLY A 265 19.48 20.47 6.57
N PHE A 266 19.28 19.83 5.41
CA PHE A 266 18.98 18.39 5.32
C PHE A 266 20.22 17.55 5.62
N THR A 267 20.01 16.33 6.14
CA THR A 267 21.09 15.36 6.36
C THR A 267 21.55 14.75 5.03
N THR A 268 22.77 14.21 5.00
CA THR A 268 23.32 13.56 3.82
C THR A 268 22.46 12.38 3.36
N ARG A 269 21.98 11.54 4.29
CA ARG A 269 20.99 10.49 3.99
C ARG A 269 19.72 11.01 3.30
N GLN A 270 19.14 12.11 3.78
CA GLN A 270 17.96 12.72 3.15
C GLN A 270 18.25 13.16 1.71
N LYS A 271 19.46 13.67 1.43
CA LYS A 271 19.87 14.03 0.07
C LYS A 271 20.09 12.80 -0.82
N ILE A 272 20.68 11.73 -0.28
CA ILE A 272 20.86 10.45 -0.99
C ILE A 272 19.49 9.85 -1.33
N GLU A 273 18.59 9.69 -0.35
CA GLU A 273 17.22 9.19 -0.57
C GLU A 273 16.44 10.04 -1.61
N ALA A 274 16.56 11.36 -1.56
CA ALA A 274 15.96 12.27 -2.53
C ALA A 274 16.55 12.10 -3.94
N GLY A 275 17.87 11.96 -4.05
CA GLY A 275 18.56 11.75 -5.33
C GLY A 275 18.26 10.39 -5.95
N LEU A 276 18.16 9.33 -5.14
CA LEU A 276 17.71 8.00 -5.60
C LEU A 276 16.27 8.04 -6.11
N ALA A 277 15.37 8.76 -5.42
CA ALA A 277 14.00 8.95 -5.89
C ALA A 277 13.96 9.74 -7.22
N TYR A 278 14.71 10.85 -7.31
CA TYR A 278 14.82 11.68 -8.51
C TYR A 278 15.38 10.90 -9.71
N ALA A 279 16.43 10.12 -9.51
CA ALA A 279 16.98 9.23 -10.54
C ALA A 279 15.96 8.17 -11.00
N SER A 280 15.19 7.59 -10.08
CA SER A 280 14.14 6.62 -10.43
C SER A 280 13.00 7.25 -11.26
N TRP A 281 12.68 8.53 -11.00
CA TRP A 281 11.74 9.28 -11.83
C TRP A 281 12.33 9.59 -13.21
N LEU A 282 13.58 10.05 -13.30
CA LEU A 282 14.28 10.28 -14.57
C LEU A 282 14.39 8.99 -15.41
N GLU A 283 14.60 7.84 -14.77
CA GLU A 283 14.58 6.53 -15.42
C GLU A 283 13.19 6.19 -15.96
N TYR A 284 12.13 6.37 -15.16
CA TYR A 284 10.74 6.19 -15.59
C TYR A 284 10.35 7.08 -16.78
N LYS A 285 10.92 8.29 -16.86
CA LYS A 285 10.74 9.23 -17.98
C LYS A 285 11.56 8.87 -19.23
N GLY A 286 12.46 7.89 -19.17
CA GLY A 286 13.36 7.50 -20.26
C GLY A 286 14.59 8.42 -20.43
N THR A 287 14.81 9.36 -19.51
CA THR A 287 15.96 10.29 -19.55
C THR A 287 17.17 9.72 -18.83
N HIS A 288 17.79 8.70 -19.43
CA HIS A 288 18.83 7.90 -18.78
C HIS A 288 20.16 8.64 -18.54
N GLY A 289 20.54 9.59 -19.41
CA GLY A 289 21.75 10.41 -19.22
C GLY A 289 21.72 11.20 -17.90
N PRO A 290 20.73 12.08 -17.69
CA PRO A 290 20.54 12.77 -16.40
C PRO A 290 20.40 11.81 -15.21
N ALA A 291 19.71 10.67 -15.37
CA ALA A 291 19.58 9.68 -14.30
C ALA A 291 20.94 9.11 -13.86
N SER A 292 21.85 8.82 -14.80
CA SER A 292 23.20 8.33 -14.47
C SER A 292 24.03 9.36 -13.69
N ILE A 293 23.99 10.63 -14.09
CA ILE A 293 24.71 11.73 -13.41
C ILE A 293 24.21 11.85 -11.96
N ILE A 294 22.89 11.87 -11.75
CA ILE A 294 22.32 11.97 -10.40
C ILE A 294 22.69 10.75 -9.54
N LEU A 295 22.73 9.54 -10.10
CA LEU A 295 23.17 8.35 -9.36
C LEU A 295 24.66 8.43 -9.00
N GLU A 296 25.52 8.84 -9.93
CA GLU A 296 26.96 9.05 -9.71
C GLU A 296 27.21 10.16 -8.65
N ASP A 297 26.45 11.26 -8.69
CA ASP A 297 26.44 12.31 -7.67
C ASP A 297 26.03 11.74 -6.30
N THR A 298 24.91 10.99 -6.20
CA THR A 298 24.49 10.38 -4.93
C THR A 298 25.50 9.36 -4.39
N LEU A 299 26.20 8.66 -5.27
CA LEU A 299 27.26 7.71 -4.90
C LEU A 299 28.48 8.44 -4.35
N SER A 300 28.92 9.51 -5.02
CA SER A 300 30.04 10.35 -4.53
C SER A 300 29.72 10.96 -3.17
N LEU A 301 28.47 11.39 -2.97
CA LEU A 301 27.97 11.90 -1.71
C LEU A 301 27.99 10.83 -0.61
N ALA A 302 27.53 9.61 -0.89
CA ALA A 302 27.60 8.48 0.05
C ALA A 302 29.04 8.05 0.38
N ALA A 303 29.94 8.06 -0.61
CA ALA A 303 31.36 7.77 -0.41
C ALA A 303 32.05 8.83 0.45
N SER A 304 31.67 10.11 0.30
CA SER A 304 32.22 11.23 1.08
C SER A 304 31.91 11.20 2.58
N GLU A 305 30.94 10.38 3.01
CA GLU A 305 30.65 10.14 4.43
C GLU A 305 31.72 9.29 5.13
N LEU A 306 32.52 8.52 4.37
CA LEU A 306 33.56 7.64 4.91
C LEU A 306 34.96 8.27 4.76
N PRO A 307 35.82 8.19 5.78
CA PRO A 307 37.19 8.73 5.70
C PRO A 307 38.09 7.96 4.72
N SER A 308 37.74 6.69 4.46
CA SER A 308 38.37 5.84 3.45
C SER A 308 37.27 4.95 2.84
N PRO A 309 36.59 5.38 1.76
CA PRO A 309 35.51 4.59 1.17
C PRO A 309 36.07 3.28 0.56
N PRO A 310 35.43 2.12 0.81
CA PRO A 310 35.89 0.82 0.33
C PRO A 310 35.53 0.58 -1.15
N LEU A 311 35.67 1.59 -2.00
CA LEU A 311 35.13 1.66 -3.36
C LEU A 311 36.25 1.90 -4.39
N ASP A 312 36.31 1.10 -5.44
CA ASP A 312 37.11 1.45 -6.63
C ASP A 312 36.32 2.39 -7.55
N GLU A 313 36.81 3.62 -7.72
CA GLU A 313 36.19 4.67 -8.53
C GLU A 313 35.99 4.29 -10.00
N LYS A 314 36.78 3.35 -10.54
CA LYS A 314 36.72 2.99 -11.98
C LYS A 314 35.71 1.89 -12.29
N THR A 315 35.54 0.95 -11.37
CA THR A 315 34.68 -0.24 -11.54
C THR A 315 33.42 -0.19 -10.69
N PHE A 316 33.38 0.73 -9.72
CA PHE A 316 32.35 0.84 -8.69
C PHE A 316 32.14 -0.43 -7.84
N THR A 317 33.14 -1.32 -7.79
CA THR A 317 33.10 -2.52 -6.94
C THR A 317 33.64 -2.25 -5.53
N LEU A 318 33.10 -2.98 -4.54
CA LEU A 318 33.53 -2.91 -3.15
C LEU A 318 34.77 -3.77 -2.86
N GLN A 319 35.74 -3.20 -2.16
CA GLN A 319 36.97 -3.88 -1.73
C GLN A 319 36.75 -4.59 -0.39
N ASN A 320 36.18 -5.79 -0.45
CA ASN A 320 35.82 -6.58 0.73
C ASN A 320 37.01 -7.26 1.43
N ASP A 321 38.06 -7.63 0.67
CA ASP A 321 39.16 -8.48 1.16
C ASP A 321 40.37 -7.71 1.72
N SER A 322 40.36 -6.37 1.67
CA SER A 322 41.49 -5.56 2.16
C SER A 322 41.42 -5.36 3.67
N PRO A 323 42.45 -5.72 4.46
CA PRO A 323 42.42 -5.64 5.93
C PRO A 323 42.40 -4.20 6.48
N SER A 324 42.59 -3.19 5.64
CA SER A 324 42.44 -1.77 5.98
C SER A 324 41.09 -1.17 5.57
N SER A 325 40.18 -1.98 5.01
CA SER A 325 38.89 -1.54 4.48
C SER A 325 37.88 -1.33 5.62
N THR A 326 37.32 -0.12 5.73
CA THR A 326 36.19 0.13 6.64
C THR A 326 34.95 -0.53 6.04
N PRO A 327 34.12 -1.26 6.81
CA PRO A 327 32.91 -1.89 6.28
C PRO A 327 31.97 -0.82 5.66
N PRO A 328 31.34 -1.09 4.51
CA PRO A 328 30.56 -0.10 3.78
C PRO A 328 29.32 0.35 4.56
N SER A 329 28.99 1.63 4.46
CA SER A 329 27.81 2.22 5.10
C SER A 329 26.51 1.74 4.45
N GLU A 330 25.39 1.81 5.19
CA GLU A 330 24.07 1.50 4.65
C GLU A 330 23.72 2.43 3.46
N ASN A 331 24.08 3.71 3.57
CA ASN A 331 23.89 4.70 2.52
C ASN A 331 24.64 4.32 1.23
N LEU A 332 25.91 3.89 1.34
CA LEU A 332 26.73 3.46 0.21
C LEU A 332 26.18 2.18 -0.43
N LEU A 333 25.78 1.19 0.38
CA LEU A 333 25.18 -0.06 -0.13
C LEU A 333 23.86 0.19 -0.88
N ASN A 334 23.03 1.11 -0.38
CA ASN A 334 21.77 1.48 -1.02
C ASN A 334 22.00 2.23 -2.34
N ALA A 335 22.92 3.21 -2.37
CA ALA A 335 23.29 3.94 -3.58
C ALA A 335 23.91 3.03 -4.66
N LEU A 336 24.84 2.15 -4.29
CA LEU A 336 25.42 1.16 -5.20
C LEU A 336 24.37 0.19 -5.75
N THR A 337 23.42 -0.24 -4.92
CA THR A 337 22.33 -1.14 -5.37
C THR A 337 21.45 -0.45 -6.41
N ALA A 338 21.09 0.81 -6.20
CA ALA A 338 20.31 1.60 -7.16
C ALA A 338 21.09 1.84 -8.47
N TYR A 339 22.38 2.19 -8.38
CA TYR A 339 23.24 2.40 -9.55
C TYR A 339 23.45 1.11 -10.37
N ALA A 340 23.72 -0.02 -9.71
CA ALA A 340 23.91 -1.30 -10.38
C ALA A 340 22.63 -1.82 -11.04
N THR A 341 21.47 -1.66 -10.38
CA THR A 341 20.17 -2.02 -10.99
C THR A 341 19.81 -1.10 -12.16
N PHE A 342 20.13 0.20 -12.10
CA PHE A 342 20.03 1.11 -13.23
C PHE A 342 20.91 0.66 -14.42
N ARG A 343 22.21 0.38 -14.19
CA ARG A 343 23.13 -0.11 -15.22
C ARG A 343 22.65 -1.43 -15.85
N ALA A 344 22.14 -2.37 -15.05
CA ALA A 344 21.57 -3.62 -15.55
C ALA A 344 20.36 -3.38 -16.48
N ARG A 345 19.46 -2.45 -16.13
CA ARG A 345 18.28 -2.10 -16.96
C ARG A 345 18.65 -1.37 -18.26
N GLN A 346 19.75 -0.64 -18.28
CA GLN A 346 20.32 -0.07 -19.52
C GLN A 346 20.97 -1.13 -20.45
N GLY A 347 21.10 -2.38 -19.99
CA GLY A 347 21.80 -3.44 -20.71
C GLY A 347 23.32 -3.45 -20.50
N ASP A 348 23.86 -2.65 -19.58
CA ASP A 348 25.27 -2.68 -19.17
C ASP A 348 25.50 -3.75 -18.09
N ILE A 349 25.26 -4.99 -18.48
CA ILE A 349 25.39 -6.18 -17.64
C ILE A 349 26.84 -6.38 -17.16
N THR A 350 27.80 -6.08 -18.05
CA THR A 350 29.24 -6.26 -17.81
C THR A 350 29.73 -5.47 -16.61
N ASN A 351 29.23 -4.24 -16.42
CA ASN A 351 29.56 -3.43 -15.25
C ASN A 351 28.61 -3.70 -14.07
N ALA A 352 27.32 -3.98 -14.32
CA ALA A 352 26.35 -4.17 -13.25
C ALA A 352 26.58 -5.45 -12.41
N LEU A 353 26.91 -6.58 -13.04
CA LEU A 353 27.01 -7.87 -12.36
C LEU A 353 28.16 -7.91 -11.32
N PRO A 354 29.40 -7.46 -11.61
CA PRO A 354 30.47 -7.37 -10.60
C PRO A 354 30.10 -6.48 -9.40
N ILE A 355 29.42 -5.36 -9.65
CA ILE A 355 28.98 -4.46 -8.57
C ILE A 355 27.99 -5.20 -7.66
N LEU A 356 26.93 -5.82 -8.20
CA LEU A 356 25.94 -6.57 -7.42
C LEU A 356 26.57 -7.71 -6.60
N VAL A 357 27.52 -8.45 -7.19
CA VAL A 357 28.25 -9.52 -6.49
C VAL A 357 29.10 -8.94 -5.34
N SER A 358 29.78 -7.81 -5.55
CA SER A 358 30.58 -7.16 -4.50
C SER A 358 29.71 -6.65 -3.33
N ILE A 359 28.50 -6.15 -3.61
CA ILE A 359 27.50 -5.77 -2.59
C ILE A 359 27.03 -7.02 -1.82
N LEU A 360 26.72 -8.12 -2.51
CA LEU A 360 26.28 -9.35 -1.86
C LEU A 360 27.36 -9.94 -0.94
N GLN A 361 28.62 -9.94 -1.39
CA GLN A 361 29.77 -10.34 -0.57
C GLN A 361 29.91 -9.43 0.67
N ALA A 362 29.83 -8.10 0.49
CA ALA A 362 29.90 -7.13 1.57
C ALA A 362 28.80 -7.39 2.63
N ARG A 363 27.55 -7.62 2.19
CA ARG A 363 26.42 -7.93 3.09
C ARG A 363 26.60 -9.27 3.81
N ARG A 364 27.10 -10.31 3.12
CA ARG A 364 27.41 -11.61 3.73
C ARG A 364 28.54 -11.54 4.76
N ALA A 365 29.46 -10.58 4.63
CA ALA A 365 30.55 -10.32 5.57
C ALA A 365 30.16 -9.45 6.78
N LEU A 366 28.94 -8.91 6.84
CA LEU A 366 28.48 -8.09 7.96
C LEU A 366 28.46 -8.87 9.28
N PRO A 367 28.75 -8.21 10.41
CA PRO A 367 28.71 -8.85 11.73
C PRO A 367 27.29 -9.34 12.05
N PRO A 368 27.15 -10.52 12.68
CA PRO A 368 25.87 -10.96 13.22
C PRO A 368 25.39 -9.97 14.30
N PRO A 369 24.08 -9.87 14.54
CA PRO A 369 23.54 -8.99 15.57
C PRO A 369 24.15 -9.34 16.93
N SER A 370 24.71 -8.33 17.60
CA SER A 370 25.21 -8.46 18.96
C SER A 370 24.04 -8.82 19.89
N PHE A 371 23.99 -10.08 20.33
CA PHE A 371 22.99 -10.55 21.26
C PHE A 371 23.21 -9.92 22.65
N ASP A 372 22.61 -8.74 22.87
CA ASP A 372 22.34 -8.26 24.21
C ASP A 372 21.32 -9.17 24.87
N ILE A 373 21.84 -10.18 25.58
CA ILE A 373 21.10 -11.20 26.36
C ILE A 373 20.12 -10.55 27.37
N SER A 374 20.28 -9.26 27.65
CA SER A 374 19.39 -8.44 28.50
C SER A 374 17.96 -8.25 27.96
N SER A 375 17.67 -8.44 26.67
CA SER A 375 16.35 -8.12 26.09
C SER A 375 15.38 -9.32 25.99
N SER A 376 15.88 -10.56 25.99
CA SER A 376 15.10 -11.79 25.73
C SER A 376 14.22 -12.28 26.91
N ARG A 377 13.93 -11.43 27.91
CA ARG A 377 12.97 -11.72 29.00
C ARG A 377 11.93 -10.63 29.19
N LYS A 378 11.13 -10.36 28.15
CA LYS A 378 9.73 -9.97 28.35
C LYS A 378 8.85 -11.17 28.06
N GLY A 379 8.33 -11.76 29.15
CA GLY A 379 7.58 -13.01 29.11
C GLY A 379 6.38 -12.95 28.18
N ARG A 380 6.08 -14.11 27.59
CA ARG A 380 4.88 -14.43 26.81
C ARG A 380 3.64 -14.44 27.72
N ASP A 381 3.30 -13.28 28.26
CA ASP A 381 2.31 -13.15 29.33
C ASP A 381 0.91 -12.76 28.83
N GLN A 382 0.14 -13.84 28.68
CA GLN A 382 -1.29 -13.96 29.01
C GLN A 382 -2.34 -13.29 28.12
N SER A 383 -3.40 -14.09 27.93
CA SER A 383 -4.77 -13.68 27.62
C SER A 383 -5.21 -12.48 28.46
N LYS A 384 -5.32 -11.30 27.83
CA LYS A 384 -5.78 -10.07 28.47
C LYS A 384 -7.17 -9.71 27.97
N GLY A 385 -8.16 -9.94 28.84
CA GLY A 385 -9.57 -9.72 28.55
C GLY A 385 -9.96 -8.24 28.40
N ILE A 386 -11.25 -8.00 28.20
CA ILE A 386 -11.89 -6.72 27.84
C ILE A 386 -11.43 -5.53 28.73
N LEU A 387 -11.13 -5.78 30.01
CA LEU A 387 -10.67 -4.77 30.99
C LEU A 387 -9.25 -4.22 30.73
N ALA A 388 -8.40 -4.95 29.99
CA ALA A 388 -7.13 -4.42 29.49
C ALA A 388 -7.33 -3.53 28.25
N SER A 389 -8.33 -3.86 27.42
CA SER A 389 -8.69 -3.10 26.23
C SER A 389 -9.18 -1.68 26.59
N THR A 390 -10.01 -1.55 27.63
CA THR A 390 -10.45 -0.21 28.12
C THR A 390 -9.29 0.62 28.65
N LYS A 391 -8.37 0.05 29.45
CA LYS A 391 -7.16 0.76 29.90
C LYS A 391 -6.27 1.20 28.73
N SER A 392 -6.12 0.37 27.69
CA SER A 392 -5.36 0.74 26.49
C SER A 392 -6.04 1.85 25.68
N PHE A 393 -7.38 1.84 25.59
CA PHE A 393 -8.16 2.89 24.92
C PHE A 393 -8.11 4.22 25.67
N PHE A 394 -8.20 4.22 27.00
CA PHE A 394 -7.99 5.45 27.79
C PHE A 394 -6.56 5.97 27.65
N LYS A 395 -5.53 5.11 27.65
CA LYS A 395 -4.14 5.54 27.41
C LYS A 395 -3.94 6.10 25.99
N PHE A 396 -4.61 5.52 24.99
CA PHE A 396 -4.63 5.99 23.61
C PHE A 396 -5.25 7.38 23.44
N ILE A 397 -6.19 7.79 24.32
CA ILE A 397 -6.80 9.12 24.28
C ILE A 397 -6.04 10.14 25.16
N THR A 398 -5.40 9.70 26.24
CA THR A 398 -4.85 10.61 27.28
C THR A 398 -3.37 10.93 27.15
N THR A 399 -2.61 10.23 26.30
CA THR A 399 -1.17 10.47 26.13
C THR A 399 -0.85 10.86 24.69
N PRO A 400 -0.50 12.12 24.38
CA PRO A 400 -0.17 12.51 23.01
C PRO A 400 1.02 11.70 22.50
N PRO A 401 1.04 11.31 21.21
CA PRO A 401 2.17 10.60 20.63
C PRO A 401 3.33 11.58 20.43
N ALA A 402 4.45 11.35 21.12
CA ALA A 402 5.69 12.05 20.82
C ALA A 402 6.10 11.80 19.35
N TYR A 403 6.61 12.84 18.68
CA TYR A 403 7.20 12.69 17.34
C TYR A 403 8.33 11.65 17.37
N PRO A 404 8.45 10.74 16.38
CA PRO A 404 9.42 9.66 16.42
C PRO A 404 10.87 10.17 16.52
N PRO A 405 11.77 9.38 17.14
CA PRO A 405 13.20 9.66 17.13
C PRO A 405 13.74 9.71 15.68
N PRO A 406 14.93 10.30 15.46
CA PRO A 406 15.54 10.30 14.13
C PRO A 406 15.68 8.86 13.61
N PRO A 407 15.45 8.63 12.30
CA PRO A 407 15.99 7.43 11.66
C PRO A 407 17.52 7.44 11.79
N PRO A 408 18.19 6.28 11.77
CA PRO A 408 19.65 6.25 11.74
C PRO A 408 20.17 6.98 10.49
N ASP A 409 21.27 7.72 10.62
CA ASP A 409 21.87 8.47 9.52
C ASP A 409 22.43 7.57 8.40
N GLY A 410 22.50 6.25 8.60
CA GLY A 410 22.95 5.27 7.59
C GLY A 410 24.45 5.32 7.25
N THR A 411 25.22 6.16 7.94
CA THR A 411 26.68 6.27 7.86
C THR A 411 27.41 5.08 8.49
N ALA A 412 26.79 4.44 9.48
CA ALA A 412 27.29 3.21 10.09
C ALA A 412 27.08 2.00 9.15
N PRO A 413 27.92 0.95 9.25
CA PRO A 413 27.67 -0.30 8.54
C PRO A 413 26.40 -0.97 9.10
N PRO A 414 25.54 -1.55 8.24
CA PRO A 414 24.35 -2.24 8.69
C PRO A 414 24.70 -3.51 9.47
N VAL A 415 23.85 -3.87 10.44
CA VAL A 415 23.95 -5.11 11.21
C VAL A 415 23.14 -6.20 10.51
N ARG A 416 23.63 -7.45 10.47
CA ARG A 416 23.03 -8.57 9.72
C ARG A 416 21.71 -9.10 10.33
N ASN A 417 20.71 -8.23 10.30
CA ASN A 417 19.35 -8.40 10.79
C ASN A 417 18.48 -9.16 9.77
N PRO A 418 17.27 -9.65 10.12
CA PRO A 418 16.36 -10.27 9.16
C PRO A 418 15.96 -9.35 7.98
N ALA A 419 16.00 -8.02 8.17
CA ALA A 419 15.86 -7.05 7.07
C ALA A 419 17.00 -7.17 6.04
N GLU A 420 18.25 -7.30 6.51
CA GLU A 420 19.43 -7.44 5.66
C GLU A 420 19.43 -8.80 4.95
N LEU A 421 19.03 -9.88 5.61
CA LEU A 421 18.90 -11.20 4.99
C LEU A 421 17.86 -11.20 3.84
N CYS A 422 16.80 -10.39 3.94
CA CYS A 422 15.85 -10.22 2.84
C CYS A 422 16.34 -9.24 1.75
N GLN A 423 17.29 -8.36 2.05
CA GLN A 423 18.05 -7.62 1.03
C GLN A 423 19.09 -8.50 0.32
N GLU A 424 19.77 -9.41 1.03
CA GLU A 424 20.62 -10.45 0.44
C GLU A 424 19.80 -11.31 -0.54
N ALA A 425 18.60 -11.76 -0.14
CA ALA A 425 17.69 -12.51 -1.02
C ALA A 425 17.28 -11.70 -2.26
N ALA A 426 16.94 -10.41 -2.12
CA ALA A 426 16.59 -9.55 -3.24
C ALA A 426 17.76 -9.31 -4.21
N LEU A 427 18.99 -9.20 -3.70
CA LEU A 427 20.20 -9.11 -4.52
C LEU A 427 20.48 -10.41 -5.27
N SER A 428 20.39 -11.57 -4.59
CA SER A 428 20.51 -12.89 -5.24
C SER A 428 19.45 -13.09 -6.32
N LEU A 429 18.23 -12.58 -6.12
CA LEU A 429 17.18 -12.61 -7.13
C LEU A 429 17.57 -11.80 -8.38
N HIS A 430 18.01 -10.55 -8.22
CA HIS A 430 18.45 -9.70 -9.33
C HIS A 430 19.68 -10.27 -10.06
N ILE A 431 20.64 -10.83 -9.33
CA ILE A 431 21.79 -11.54 -9.91
C ILE A 431 21.30 -12.73 -10.76
N GLY A 432 20.39 -13.55 -10.22
CA GLY A 432 19.81 -14.69 -10.92
C GLY A 432 19.04 -14.31 -12.19
N GLU A 433 18.22 -13.26 -12.13
CA GLU A 433 17.53 -12.69 -13.29
C GLU A 433 18.50 -12.25 -14.40
N ILE A 434 19.56 -11.52 -14.02
CA ILE A 434 20.58 -11.03 -14.96
C ILE A 434 21.32 -12.22 -15.58
N MET A 435 21.81 -13.17 -14.80
CA MET A 435 22.51 -14.35 -15.32
C MET A 435 21.62 -15.20 -16.25
N TYR A 436 20.35 -15.35 -15.91
CA TYR A 436 19.38 -16.07 -16.74
C TYR A 436 19.06 -15.35 -18.07
N ALA A 437 18.93 -14.02 -18.04
CA ALA A 437 18.61 -13.23 -19.22
C ALA A 437 19.77 -13.15 -20.22
N THR A 438 21.01 -13.21 -19.74
CA THR A 438 22.20 -12.75 -20.49
C THR A 438 22.92 -13.82 -21.29
N SER A 439 23.11 -15.02 -20.75
CA SER A 439 23.75 -16.13 -21.46
C SER A 439 22.95 -17.42 -21.34
N LYS A 440 22.81 -18.14 -22.47
CA LYS A 440 22.21 -19.49 -22.47
C LYS A 440 22.96 -20.47 -21.56
N THR A 441 24.28 -20.30 -21.37
CA THR A 441 25.09 -21.17 -20.50
C THR A 441 24.89 -20.87 -19.01
N ALA A 442 24.56 -19.63 -18.65
CA ALA A 442 24.36 -19.20 -17.26
C ALA A 442 22.90 -19.32 -16.79
N ARG A 443 22.00 -19.85 -17.61
CA ARG A 443 20.56 -19.97 -17.28
C ARG A 443 20.26 -20.89 -16.12
N GLU A 444 20.85 -22.07 -16.08
CA GLU A 444 20.62 -22.99 -14.96
C GLU A 444 21.24 -22.48 -13.67
N GLU A 445 22.36 -21.77 -13.76
CA GLU A 445 23.00 -21.12 -12.61
C GLU A 445 22.14 -19.96 -12.09
N GLY A 446 21.70 -19.04 -12.95
CA GLY A 446 20.81 -17.93 -12.59
C GLY A 446 19.48 -18.42 -11.99
N LEU A 447 18.95 -19.54 -12.50
CA LEU A 447 17.81 -20.22 -11.90
C LEU A 447 18.13 -20.71 -10.47
N GLY A 448 19.30 -21.32 -10.26
CA GLY A 448 19.80 -21.71 -8.94
C GLY A 448 19.85 -20.54 -7.94
N TRP A 449 20.41 -19.40 -8.34
CA TRP A 449 20.41 -18.16 -7.54
C TRP A 449 19.00 -17.73 -7.12
N THR A 450 18.00 -17.84 -8.02
CA THR A 450 16.62 -17.49 -7.66
C THR A 450 15.92 -18.50 -6.75
N ARG A 451 16.30 -19.79 -6.79
CA ARG A 451 15.82 -20.78 -5.81
C ARG A 451 16.36 -20.47 -4.42
N GLU A 452 17.65 -20.19 -4.30
CA GLU A 452 18.30 -19.80 -3.03
C GLU A 452 17.66 -18.52 -2.45
N ALA A 453 17.39 -17.51 -3.30
CA ALA A 453 16.69 -16.29 -2.88
C ALA A 453 15.28 -16.57 -2.32
N VAL A 454 14.51 -17.46 -2.96
CA VAL A 454 13.19 -17.89 -2.49
C VAL A 454 13.28 -18.67 -1.18
N ASP A 455 14.28 -19.54 -1.02
CA ASP A 455 14.55 -20.29 0.22
C ASP A 455 14.84 -19.35 1.40
N VAL A 456 15.75 -18.40 1.22
CA VAL A 456 16.12 -17.42 2.27
C VAL A 456 14.94 -16.52 2.64
N ALA A 457 14.17 -16.04 1.65
CA ALA A 457 13.02 -15.18 1.88
C ALA A 457 11.88 -15.90 2.63
N GLU A 458 11.58 -17.17 2.29
CA GLU A 458 10.60 -17.99 3.01
C GLU A 458 11.06 -18.28 4.45
N GLU A 459 12.35 -18.62 4.66
CA GLU A 459 12.88 -18.88 6.00
C GLU A 459 12.79 -17.65 6.91
N GLN A 460 13.18 -16.46 6.42
CA GLN A 460 13.07 -15.24 7.24
C GLN A 460 11.60 -14.87 7.50
N LEU A 461 10.70 -15.08 6.54
CA LEU A 461 9.27 -14.80 6.73
C LEU A 461 8.62 -15.70 7.79
N HIS A 462 9.11 -16.93 7.97
CA HIS A 462 8.72 -17.82 9.07
C HIS A 462 9.31 -17.42 10.43
N ARG A 463 10.50 -16.79 10.46
CA ARG A 463 11.15 -16.32 11.70
C ARG A 463 10.51 -15.04 12.25
N LEU A 464 9.94 -14.19 11.39
CA LEU A 464 9.34 -12.90 11.75
C LEU A 464 7.90 -13.04 12.29
N ASN A 465 7.64 -12.40 13.43
CA ASN A 465 6.36 -12.41 14.12
C ASN A 465 5.43 -11.28 13.63
N PRO A 466 4.27 -11.57 13.01
CA PRO A 466 3.36 -10.56 12.47
C PRO A 466 2.81 -9.57 13.50
N ASN A 467 2.90 -9.89 14.80
CA ASN A 467 2.37 -9.05 15.88
C ASN A 467 3.34 -7.96 16.35
N LEU A 468 4.64 -8.06 16.04
CA LEU A 468 5.64 -7.07 16.45
C LEU A 468 5.67 -5.91 15.44
N ARG A 469 5.62 -4.67 15.93
CA ARG A 469 5.56 -3.47 15.06
C ARG A 469 6.86 -3.27 14.28
N GLU A 470 7.99 -3.49 14.94
CA GLU A 470 9.34 -3.36 14.38
C GLU A 470 9.57 -4.35 13.22
N GLU A 471 8.99 -5.54 13.30
CA GLU A 471 9.15 -6.61 12.30
C GLU A 471 8.24 -6.45 11.07
N LYS A 472 7.35 -5.47 11.03
CA LYS A 472 6.43 -5.27 9.88
C LYS A 472 7.13 -4.85 8.60
N ALA A 473 8.12 -3.96 8.71
CA ALA A 473 8.91 -3.50 7.56
C ALA A 473 9.73 -4.64 6.93
N PRO A 474 10.56 -5.40 7.69
CA PRO A 474 11.25 -6.55 7.11
C PRO A 474 10.29 -7.63 6.63
N ARG A 475 9.18 -7.91 7.34
CA ARG A 475 8.16 -8.88 6.88
C ARG A 475 7.63 -8.53 5.50
N GLU A 476 7.29 -7.26 5.26
CA GLU A 476 6.81 -6.81 3.95
C GLU A 476 7.89 -6.93 2.87
N GLN A 477 9.15 -6.59 3.17
CA GLN A 477 10.27 -6.72 2.24
C GLN A 477 10.55 -8.19 1.87
N CYS A 478 10.61 -9.09 2.86
CA CYS A 478 10.74 -10.53 2.65
C CYS A 478 9.57 -11.08 1.82
N ARG A 479 8.34 -10.64 2.10
CA ARG A 479 7.13 -11.02 1.37
C ARG A 479 7.19 -10.58 -0.10
N GLN A 480 7.59 -9.34 -0.38
CA GLN A 480 7.76 -8.84 -1.75
C GLN A 480 8.84 -9.60 -2.51
N CYS A 481 9.98 -9.90 -1.87
CA CYS A 481 11.03 -10.74 -2.43
C CYS A 481 10.51 -12.16 -2.76
N LEU A 482 9.72 -12.76 -1.86
CA LEU A 482 9.18 -14.11 -2.02
C LEU A 482 8.13 -14.20 -3.15
N ILE A 483 7.22 -13.24 -3.25
CA ILE A 483 6.25 -13.15 -4.36
C ILE A 483 6.98 -12.99 -5.70
N THR A 484 7.89 -12.01 -5.77
CA THR A 484 8.64 -11.70 -7.00
C THR A 484 9.52 -12.88 -7.41
N GLY A 485 10.16 -13.54 -6.44
CA GLY A 485 10.97 -14.74 -6.64
C GLY A 485 10.18 -15.92 -7.19
N LEU A 486 9.02 -16.24 -6.61
CA LEU A 486 8.16 -17.30 -7.13
C LEU A 486 7.66 -17.00 -8.55
N ASP A 487 7.17 -15.79 -8.81
CA ASP A 487 6.69 -15.42 -10.15
C ASP A 487 7.82 -15.39 -11.20
N ASN A 488 9.04 -15.00 -10.83
CA ASN A 488 10.21 -15.04 -11.72
C ASN A 488 10.67 -16.48 -11.96
N TRP A 489 10.73 -17.31 -10.92
CA TRP A 489 11.03 -18.73 -11.02
C TRP A 489 10.05 -19.44 -11.97
N THR A 490 8.74 -19.19 -11.83
CA THR A 490 7.71 -19.70 -12.76
C THR A 490 8.01 -19.29 -14.21
N LYS A 491 8.31 -18.01 -14.48
CA LYS A 491 8.58 -17.51 -15.84
C LYS A 491 9.84 -18.15 -16.45
N MET A 492 10.89 -18.36 -15.65
CA MET A 492 12.15 -18.94 -16.12
C MET A 492 12.00 -20.43 -16.45
N VAL A 493 11.34 -21.21 -15.58
CA VAL A 493 11.06 -22.64 -15.84
C VAL A 493 10.12 -22.78 -17.05
N ALA A 494 9.07 -21.96 -17.15
CA ALA A 494 8.15 -22.00 -18.29
C ALA A 494 8.84 -21.62 -19.63
N ARG A 495 9.87 -20.78 -19.61
CA ARG A 495 10.68 -20.47 -20.80
C ARG A 495 11.62 -21.62 -21.15
N LEU A 496 12.30 -22.24 -20.17
CA LEU A 496 13.15 -23.41 -20.41
C LEU A 496 12.36 -24.59 -20.98
N ALA A 497 11.18 -24.88 -20.41
CA ALA A 497 10.28 -25.92 -20.93
C ALA A 497 9.90 -25.68 -22.41
N LYS A 498 9.50 -24.46 -22.77
CA LYS A 498 9.17 -24.09 -24.16
C LYS A 498 10.37 -24.17 -25.10
N GLU A 499 11.55 -23.77 -24.65
CA GLU A 499 12.78 -23.89 -25.45
C GLU A 499 13.17 -25.35 -25.68
N GLU A 500 12.91 -26.24 -24.72
CA GLU A 500 13.11 -27.68 -24.92
C GLU A 500 12.08 -28.32 -25.86
N GLU A 501 10.81 -27.94 -25.75
CA GLU A 501 9.75 -28.36 -26.67
C GLU A 501 10.07 -27.92 -28.11
N ALA A 502 10.49 -26.66 -28.29
CA ALA A 502 10.93 -26.16 -29.59
C ALA A 502 12.16 -26.93 -30.13
N ARG A 503 13.19 -27.13 -29.31
CA ARG A 503 14.39 -27.93 -29.66
C ARG A 503 14.04 -29.38 -30.01
N ARG A 504 12.95 -29.94 -29.48
CA ARG A 504 12.45 -31.28 -29.83
C ARG A 504 11.72 -31.26 -31.17
N ALA A 505 10.84 -30.29 -31.42
CA ALA A 505 10.18 -30.10 -32.71
C ALA A 505 11.22 -29.92 -33.83
N GLU A 506 12.19 -29.02 -33.66
CA GLU A 506 13.30 -28.79 -34.61
C GLU A 506 14.09 -30.08 -34.92
N ARG A 507 14.30 -30.94 -33.91
CA ARG A 507 14.99 -32.25 -34.08
C ARG A 507 14.13 -33.31 -34.79
N LEU A 508 12.81 -33.21 -34.70
CA LEU A 508 11.86 -34.08 -35.39
C LEU A 508 11.64 -33.63 -36.84
N ASP A 509 11.66 -32.32 -37.09
CA ASP A 509 11.44 -31.72 -38.41
C ASP A 509 12.73 -31.60 -39.26
N SER A 510 13.90 -31.82 -38.68
CA SER A 510 15.20 -31.79 -39.40
C SER A 510 15.33 -32.95 -40.40
N PRO A 511 15.44 -32.70 -41.72
CA PRO A 511 15.42 -33.73 -42.78
C PRO A 511 16.76 -34.49 -42.94
N GLY A 512 17.31 -34.95 -41.82
CA GLY A 512 18.55 -35.73 -41.72
C GLY A 512 18.68 -36.56 -40.43
N GLY A 513 17.71 -36.47 -39.51
CA GLY A 513 17.72 -37.17 -38.22
C GLY A 513 17.50 -38.70 -38.28
N ALA A 514 17.36 -39.28 -39.48
CA ALA A 514 17.04 -40.69 -39.71
C ALA A 514 18.23 -41.48 -40.31
N SER A 515 19.45 -41.18 -39.88
CA SER A 515 20.61 -42.06 -40.03
C SER A 515 21.52 -41.89 -38.80
N SER A 516 21.89 -42.93 -38.04
CA SER A 516 21.95 -44.36 -38.37
C SER A 516 21.18 -45.25 -37.38
N THR A 517 20.05 -45.83 -37.79
CA THR A 517 19.50 -47.02 -37.13
C THR A 517 20.33 -48.23 -37.56
N GLY A 518 21.46 -48.43 -36.89
CA GLY A 518 22.39 -49.52 -37.20
C GLY A 518 21.71 -50.88 -36.98
N TRP A 519 21.56 -51.64 -38.07
CA TRP A 519 21.06 -53.03 -38.13
C TRP A 519 21.69 -53.99 -37.09
N PHE A 520 22.85 -53.63 -36.51
CA PHE A 520 23.64 -54.46 -35.61
C PHE A 520 23.32 -54.36 -34.11
N SER A 521 22.38 -53.51 -33.65
CA SER A 521 22.09 -53.39 -32.20
C SER A 521 21.09 -54.42 -31.65
N GLY A 522 20.53 -55.29 -32.49
CA GLY A 522 19.42 -56.18 -32.14
C GLY A 522 19.78 -57.57 -31.61
N LEU A 523 21.07 -57.93 -31.49
CA LEU A 523 21.47 -59.34 -31.27
C LEU A 523 22.34 -59.61 -30.03
N TRP A 524 22.96 -58.60 -29.41
CA TRP A 524 23.83 -58.79 -28.23
C TRP A 524 23.74 -57.61 -27.25
N GLY A 525 22.86 -57.70 -26.24
CA GLY A 525 22.81 -56.76 -25.11
C GLY A 525 21.42 -56.66 -24.45
N PRO A 526 21.28 -56.85 -23.13
CA PRO A 526 19.99 -56.72 -22.45
C PRO A 526 19.64 -55.27 -22.10
N ALA A 527 18.34 -54.97 -22.20
CA ALA A 527 17.54 -53.94 -21.51
C ALA A 527 18.21 -52.69 -20.87
N GLY A 528 17.76 -51.51 -21.32
CA GLY A 528 17.76 -50.25 -20.55
C GLY A 528 18.80 -49.20 -20.99
N GLY A 529 18.39 -47.93 -21.10
CA GLY A 529 19.32 -46.79 -21.06
C GLY A 529 19.13 -45.64 -22.06
N THR A 530 18.84 -45.89 -23.35
CA THR A 530 19.03 -44.83 -24.40
C THR A 530 17.80 -44.03 -24.83
N THR A 531 16.59 -44.43 -24.42
CA THR A 531 15.35 -43.64 -24.61
C THR A 531 14.93 -42.85 -23.37
N GLU A 532 15.33 -43.28 -22.18
CA GLU A 532 14.86 -42.70 -20.91
C GLU A 532 15.51 -41.34 -20.62
N ILE A 533 16.82 -41.20 -20.86
CA ILE A 533 17.60 -39.96 -20.63
C ILE A 533 17.00 -38.76 -21.39
N LYS A 534 16.34 -38.95 -22.54
CA LYS A 534 15.71 -37.86 -23.32
C LYS A 534 14.28 -37.54 -22.88
N ALA A 535 13.61 -38.45 -22.18
CA ALA A 535 12.29 -38.23 -21.61
C ALA A 535 12.39 -37.54 -20.23
N GLU A 536 13.43 -37.86 -19.44
CA GLU A 536 13.72 -37.24 -18.14
C GLU A 536 13.80 -35.71 -18.20
N ASP A 537 14.49 -35.12 -19.18
CA ASP A 537 14.65 -33.66 -19.28
C ASP A 537 13.31 -32.89 -19.38
N THR A 538 12.31 -33.42 -20.10
CA THR A 538 10.96 -32.82 -20.11
C THR A 538 10.27 -32.93 -18.77
N ASN A 539 10.47 -34.06 -18.09
CA ASN A 539 9.93 -34.30 -16.77
C ASN A 539 10.64 -33.44 -15.71
N ARG A 540 11.89 -33.00 -15.92
CA ARG A 540 12.62 -32.08 -15.04
C ARG A 540 11.89 -30.75 -14.88
N TRP A 541 11.66 -30.01 -15.96
CA TRP A 541 10.99 -28.71 -15.89
C TRP A 541 9.50 -28.82 -15.54
N ALA A 542 8.83 -29.91 -15.96
CA ALA A 542 7.44 -30.17 -15.57
C ALA A 542 7.30 -30.57 -14.08
N ALA A 543 8.28 -31.27 -13.50
CA ALA A 543 8.34 -31.53 -12.07
C ALA A 543 8.67 -30.26 -11.29
N GLU A 544 9.59 -29.44 -11.78
CA GLU A 544 9.93 -28.17 -11.15
C GLU A 544 8.75 -27.19 -11.14
N ALA A 545 7.97 -27.12 -12.22
CA ALA A 545 6.71 -26.35 -12.23
C ALA A 545 5.75 -26.80 -11.13
N LYS A 546 5.60 -28.12 -10.89
CA LYS A 546 4.78 -28.65 -9.78
C LYS A 546 5.35 -28.28 -8.41
N VAL A 547 6.68 -28.32 -8.23
CA VAL A 547 7.34 -27.86 -7.00
C VAL A 547 7.03 -26.39 -6.73
N ILE A 548 7.02 -25.54 -7.77
CA ILE A 548 6.65 -24.12 -7.63
C ILE A 548 5.18 -23.97 -7.25
N ASP A 549 4.26 -24.70 -7.86
CA ASP A 549 2.83 -24.65 -7.54
C ASP A 549 2.55 -25.14 -6.10
N GLU A 550 3.15 -26.27 -5.69
CA GLU A 550 3.07 -26.76 -4.31
C GLU A 550 3.64 -25.75 -3.30
N ARG A 551 4.75 -25.09 -3.64
CA ARG A 551 5.37 -24.06 -2.81
C ARG A 551 4.52 -22.80 -2.74
N ARG A 552 3.92 -22.35 -3.85
CA ARG A 552 2.98 -21.23 -3.91
C ARG A 552 1.76 -21.50 -3.03
N ASN A 553 1.24 -22.73 -3.04
CA ASN A 553 0.15 -23.16 -2.17
C ASN A 553 0.57 -23.19 -0.69
N ARG A 554 1.77 -23.68 -0.36
CA ARG A 554 2.33 -23.66 1.02
C ARG A 554 2.52 -22.24 1.56
N VAL A 555 2.97 -21.33 0.71
CA VAL A 555 3.34 -19.94 1.06
C VAL A 555 2.15 -18.97 0.99
N SER A 556 1.01 -19.39 0.45
CA SER A 556 -0.20 -18.56 0.32
C SER A 556 -0.61 -17.87 1.63
N ASP A 557 -0.64 -18.59 2.75
CA ASP A 557 -0.94 -18.07 4.10
C ASP A 557 0.05 -17.00 4.62
N LEU A 558 1.27 -16.94 4.06
CA LEU A 558 2.30 -15.94 4.41
C LEU A 558 2.24 -14.71 3.49
N VAL A 559 1.78 -14.91 2.26
CA VAL A 559 1.66 -13.86 1.23
C VAL A 559 0.34 -13.12 1.35
N GLU A 560 -0.75 -13.85 1.54
CA GLU A 560 -2.08 -13.33 1.85
C GLU A 560 -2.16 -12.99 3.34
N ASP A 561 -1.54 -11.85 3.72
CA ASP A 561 -1.89 -11.15 4.94
C ASP A 561 -3.38 -10.76 4.85
N LEU A 562 -4.27 -11.69 5.24
CA LEU A 562 -5.71 -11.52 5.36
C LEU A 562 -5.95 -10.45 6.43
N ARG A 563 -5.86 -9.19 6.00
CA ARG A 563 -6.22 -8.00 6.75
C ARG A 563 -7.71 -8.11 7.04
N LYS A 564 -8.05 -8.82 8.13
CA LYS A 564 -9.43 -9.06 8.57
C LYS A 564 -10.17 -7.73 8.42
N PRO A 565 -11.24 -7.67 7.60
CA PRO A 565 -11.92 -6.41 7.34
C PRO A 565 -12.26 -5.80 8.70
N SER A 566 -11.86 -4.55 8.89
CA SER A 566 -12.00 -3.90 10.20
C SER A 566 -13.45 -4.01 10.60
N ARG A 567 -13.73 -4.80 11.65
CA ARG A 567 -15.08 -5.04 12.14
C ARG A 567 -15.61 -3.76 12.77
N GLY A 568 -16.03 -2.85 11.91
CA GLY A 568 -16.67 -1.60 12.30
C GLY A 568 -17.91 -1.93 13.12
N PHE A 569 -18.21 -1.08 14.08
CA PHE A 569 -19.33 -1.22 15.01
C PHE A 569 -20.68 -1.55 14.30
N LEU A 570 -20.88 -1.05 13.08
CA LEU A 570 -22.04 -1.35 12.24
C LEU A 570 -22.22 -2.84 11.88
N THR A 571 -21.16 -3.65 11.90
CA THR A 571 -21.26 -5.11 11.68
C THR A 571 -21.94 -5.85 12.84
N TRP A 572 -22.03 -5.23 14.03
CA TRP A 572 -22.76 -5.77 15.19
C TRP A 572 -24.28 -5.56 15.12
N ILE A 573 -24.77 -4.75 14.17
CA ILE A 573 -26.19 -4.39 14.02
C ILE A 573 -26.89 -5.25 12.93
N LYS A 574 -26.15 -6.17 12.29
CA LYS A 574 -26.69 -7.21 11.40
C LYS A 574 -26.63 -8.59 12.06
N VAL A 575 -27.51 -8.83 13.04
CA VAL A 575 -27.94 -10.16 13.52
C VAL A 575 -29.46 -10.12 13.72
#